data_AF-A0A953NCM3-F1
#
_entry.id   AF-A0A953NCM3-F1
#
_cell.length_a   1.000
_cell.length_b   1.000
_cell.length_c   1.000
_cell.angle_alpha   90.00
_cell.angle_beta   90.00
_cell.angle_gamma   90.00
#
_symmetry.space_group_name_H-M   'P 1'
#
loop_
_entity.id
_entity.type
_entity.pdbx_description
1 polymer ?
#
loop_
_entity_poly.entity_id
_entity_poly.type
_entity_poly.pdbx_seq_one_letter_code
_entity_poly.pdbx_strand_id
1 'polypeptide(L)'
;MSATVKLPLYQLAHSRAGDKGNTSNISVIAWDAECYALLTEQLTEARVAQWFGYRHPKNVARYLLPKLEAMNFVIEGVLDGGVNDALNLDTHGKGLSFWMLDLPIEVPQTLAARLAVKEYV
;
A
#
# COMPACT_ATOMS: atom_id res chain seq x y z
N MET A 1 -3.39 11.91 -24.19
CA MET A 1 -3.04 11.32 -22.88
C MET A 1 -2.39 12.42 -22.06
N SER A 2 -2.90 12.71 -20.86
CA SER A 2 -2.25 13.68 -19.96
C SER A 2 -0.91 13.10 -19.50
N ALA A 3 0.13 13.92 -19.38
CA ALA A 3 1.43 13.47 -18.90
C ALA A 3 1.33 12.99 -17.44
N THR A 4 2.02 11.90 -17.11
CA THR A 4 2.11 11.35 -15.75
C THR A 4 3.49 11.60 -15.14
N VAL A 5 3.55 11.57 -13.82
CA VAL A 5 4.77 11.58 -13.00
C VAL A 5 4.68 10.46 -11.95
N LYS A 6 5.82 9.92 -11.53
CA LYS A 6 5.87 8.92 -10.46
C LYS A 6 5.94 9.61 -9.10
N LEU A 7 5.00 9.29 -8.22
CA LEU A 7 5.00 9.73 -6.83
C LEU A 7 4.90 8.51 -5.90
N PRO A 8 5.52 8.54 -4.71
CA PRO A 8 5.35 7.49 -3.73
C PRO A 8 3.92 7.49 -3.18
N LEU A 9 3.39 6.29 -2.86
CA LEU A 9 2.01 6.12 -2.41
C LEU A 9 1.64 6.98 -1.19
N TYR A 10 2.58 7.33 -0.32
CA TYR A 10 2.32 8.20 0.84
C TYR A 10 1.76 9.58 0.47
N GLN A 11 2.02 10.08 -0.75
CA GLN A 11 1.43 11.34 -1.22
C GLN A 11 -0.05 11.21 -1.56
N LEU A 12 -0.57 9.99 -1.75
CA LEU A 12 -1.95 9.72 -2.17
C LEU A 12 -2.78 9.01 -1.10
N ALA A 13 -2.15 8.39 -0.11
CA ALA A 13 -2.81 7.57 0.89
C ALA A 13 -2.04 7.50 2.22
N HIS A 14 -2.74 7.06 3.27
CA HIS A 14 -2.14 6.53 4.48
C HIS A 14 -2.36 5.02 4.58
N SER A 15 -1.51 4.35 5.39
CA SER A 15 -1.53 2.90 5.55
C SER A 15 -1.30 2.51 6.99
N ARG A 16 -1.91 1.39 7.40
CA ARG A 16 -1.67 0.72 8.68
C ARG A 16 -1.49 -0.78 8.42
N ALA A 17 -0.71 -1.44 9.27
CA ALA A 17 -0.53 -2.88 9.21
C ALA A 17 -1.02 -3.55 10.51
N GLY A 18 -1.53 -4.77 10.38
CA GLY A 18 -1.82 -5.68 11.48
C GLY A 18 -1.37 -7.10 11.12
N ASP A 19 -0.95 -7.87 12.11
CA ASP A 19 -0.47 -9.23 11.96
C ASP A 19 -1.49 -10.28 12.40
N LYS A 20 -1.48 -11.44 11.73
CA LYS A 20 -2.15 -12.65 12.19
C LYS A 20 -1.35 -13.88 11.77
N GLY A 21 -0.56 -14.43 12.68
CA GLY A 21 0.36 -15.52 12.38
C GLY A 21 1.43 -15.04 11.39
N ASN A 22 1.62 -15.77 10.28
CA ASN A 22 2.55 -15.38 9.22
C ASN A 22 1.89 -14.51 8.12
N THR A 23 0.77 -13.87 8.42
CA THR A 23 0.00 -13.05 7.47
C THR A 23 -0.01 -11.61 7.92
N SER A 24 0.25 -10.69 7.00
CA SER A 24 0.09 -9.25 7.21
C SER A 24 -1.19 -8.76 6.54
N ASN A 25 -1.96 -7.97 7.28
CA ASN A 25 -3.08 -7.20 6.78
C ASN A 25 -2.62 -5.74 6.65
N ILE A 26 -2.69 -5.17 5.44
CA ILE A 26 -2.24 -3.81 5.15
C ILE A 26 -3.39 -3.02 4.56
N SER A 27 -3.82 -1.98 5.27
CA SER A 27 -4.80 -1.02 4.75
C SER A 27 -4.13 0.02 3.87
N VAL A 28 -4.82 0.49 2.85
CA VAL A 28 -4.47 1.69 2.08
C VAL A 28 -5.73 2.53 2.00
N ILE A 29 -5.71 3.70 2.63
CA ILE A 29 -6.84 4.62 2.69
C ILE A 29 -6.41 5.87 1.93
N ALA A 30 -7.09 6.17 0.83
CA ALA A 30 -6.76 7.31 -0.01
C ALA A 30 -7.10 8.64 0.69
N TRP A 31 -6.44 9.73 0.29
CA TRP A 31 -6.72 11.06 0.84
C TRP A 31 -8.05 11.66 0.36
N ASP A 32 -8.51 11.25 -0.82
CA ASP A 32 -9.77 11.66 -1.42
C ASP A 32 -10.22 10.67 -2.52
N ALA A 33 -11.47 10.80 -2.97
CA ALA A 33 -12.06 9.98 -4.02
C ALA A 33 -11.26 9.96 -5.34
N GLU A 34 -10.61 11.07 -5.71
CA GLU A 34 -9.80 11.13 -6.94
C GLU A 34 -8.54 10.26 -6.80
N CYS A 35 -7.86 10.34 -5.64
CA CYS A 35 -6.77 9.43 -5.31
C CYS A 35 -7.26 7.98 -5.28
N TYR A 36 -8.42 7.71 -4.66
CA TYR A 36 -8.96 6.35 -4.56
C TYR A 36 -9.22 5.70 -5.93
N ALA A 37 -9.80 6.45 -6.88
CA ALA A 37 -10.03 5.98 -8.24
C ALA A 37 -8.71 5.57 -8.91
N LEU A 38 -7.70 6.43 -8.87
CA LEU A 38 -6.37 6.16 -9.43
C LEU A 38 -5.69 4.95 -8.77
N LEU A 39 -5.76 4.86 -7.44
CA LEU A 39 -5.11 3.79 -6.68
C LEU A 39 -5.79 2.44 -6.90
N THR A 40 -7.10 2.40 -7.10
CA THR A 40 -7.84 1.15 -7.36
C THR A 40 -7.42 0.50 -8.68
N GLU A 41 -7.06 1.29 -9.69
CA GLU A 41 -6.53 0.80 -10.98
C GLU A 41 -5.12 0.24 -10.82
N GLN A 42 -4.29 0.89 -10.01
CA GLN A 42 -2.86 0.61 -9.93
C GLN A 42 -2.48 -0.41 -8.87
N LEU A 43 -3.10 -0.38 -7.69
CA LEU A 43 -2.80 -1.28 -6.57
C LEU A 43 -3.54 -2.61 -6.73
N THR A 44 -3.14 -3.39 -7.73
CA THR A 44 -3.66 -4.75 -7.95
C THR A 44 -2.95 -5.75 -7.06
N GLU A 45 -3.56 -6.93 -6.87
CA GLU A 45 -2.94 -8.05 -6.14
C GLU A 45 -1.58 -8.41 -6.73
N ALA A 46 -1.48 -8.48 -8.06
CA ALA A 46 -0.22 -8.77 -8.77
C ALA A 46 0.86 -7.71 -8.51
N ARG A 47 0.50 -6.42 -8.54
CA ARG A 47 1.48 -5.33 -8.28
C ARG A 47 1.96 -5.36 -6.84
N VAL A 48 1.05 -5.61 -5.88
CA VAL A 48 1.41 -5.72 -4.46
C VAL A 48 2.25 -6.97 -4.22
N ALA A 49 1.91 -8.11 -4.82
CA ALA A 49 2.74 -9.32 -4.74
C ALA A 49 4.16 -9.09 -5.27
N GLN A 50 4.29 -8.39 -6.40
CA GLN A 50 5.59 -8.01 -6.95
C GLN A 50 6.35 -7.07 -6.01
N TRP A 51 5.69 -6.05 -5.46
CA TRP A 51 6.31 -5.09 -4.54
C TRP A 51 6.81 -5.73 -3.24
N PHE A 52 6.08 -6.71 -2.73
CA PHE A 52 6.47 -7.52 -1.58
C PHE A 52 7.34 -8.72 -1.94
N GLY A 53 7.81 -8.83 -3.19
CA GLY A 53 8.55 -10.00 -3.70
C GLY A 53 9.80 -10.37 -2.88
N TYR A 54 10.44 -9.39 -2.23
CA TYR A 54 11.58 -9.60 -1.33
C TYR A 54 11.24 -10.44 -0.08
N ARG A 55 9.95 -10.57 0.26
CA ARG A 55 9.42 -11.41 1.34
C ARG A 55 8.76 -12.70 0.84
N HIS A 56 8.78 -12.96 -0.47
CA HIS A 56 8.21 -14.15 -1.10
C HIS A 56 6.75 -14.46 -0.68
N PRO A 57 5.80 -13.51 -0.88
CA PRO A 57 4.41 -13.72 -0.51
C PRO A 57 3.84 -14.97 -1.19
N LYS A 58 3.11 -15.78 -0.43
CA LYS A 58 2.44 -16.98 -0.94
C LYS A 58 1.16 -16.64 -1.68
N ASN A 59 0.42 -15.67 -1.17
CA ASN A 59 -0.85 -15.21 -1.70
C ASN A 59 -1.08 -13.74 -1.32
N VAL A 60 -1.75 -13.00 -2.20
CA VAL A 60 -2.17 -11.61 -1.97
C VAL A 60 -3.63 -11.48 -2.37
N ALA A 61 -4.48 -11.15 -1.42
CA ALA A 61 -5.89 -10.87 -1.65
C ALA A 61 -6.19 -9.38 -1.43
N ARG A 62 -6.95 -8.78 -2.34
CA ARG A 62 -7.36 -7.36 -2.26
C ARG A 62 -8.87 -7.23 -2.02
N TYR A 63 -9.21 -6.46 -1.00
CA TYR A 63 -10.59 -6.14 -0.64
C TYR A 63 -10.83 -4.63 -0.81
N LEU A 64 -11.77 -4.25 -1.69
CA LEU A 64 -12.13 -2.85 -1.92
C LEU A 64 -13.19 -2.39 -0.92
N LEU A 65 -13.02 -1.19 -0.39
CA LEU A 65 -13.91 -0.54 0.58
C LEU A 65 -14.30 0.85 0.04
N PRO A 66 -15.10 0.94 -1.04
CA PRO A 66 -15.30 2.20 -1.78
C PRO A 66 -15.98 3.30 -0.96
N LYS A 67 -16.83 2.93 0.01
CA LYS A 67 -17.47 3.90 0.92
C LYS A 67 -16.51 4.56 1.91
N LEU A 68 -15.31 4.00 2.05
CA LEU A 68 -14.24 4.49 2.92
C LEU A 68 -13.03 4.97 2.11
N GLU A 69 -13.13 4.98 0.78
CA GLU A 69 -12.00 5.32 -0.11
C GLU A 69 -10.75 4.48 0.20
N ALA A 70 -10.98 3.21 0.57
CA ALA A 70 -9.96 2.34 1.12
C ALA A 70 -9.86 0.99 0.42
N MET A 71 -8.72 0.34 0.62
CA MET A 71 -8.42 -1.01 0.21
C MET A 71 -7.75 -1.74 1.37
N ASN A 72 -7.98 -3.03 1.46
CA ASN A 72 -7.29 -3.88 2.39
C ASN A 72 -6.58 -5.01 1.64
N PHE A 73 -5.30 -5.20 1.92
CA PHE A 73 -4.51 -6.29 1.38
C PHE A 73 -4.23 -7.31 2.47
N VAL A 74 -4.51 -8.57 2.18
CA VAL A 74 -4.10 -9.70 3.02
C VAL A 74 -2.96 -10.41 2.30
N ILE A 75 -1.78 -10.36 2.88
CA ILE A 75 -0.53 -10.83 2.30
C ILE A 75 -0.02 -12.00 3.16
N GLU A 76 -0.05 -13.20 2.61
CA GLU A 76 0.33 -14.42 3.32
C GLU A 76 1.82 -14.72 3.16
N GLY A 77 2.48 -15.12 4.26
CA GLY A 77 3.86 -15.61 4.25
C GLY A 77 4.94 -14.54 4.38
N VAL A 78 4.58 -13.29 4.69
CA VAL A 78 5.50 -12.14 4.63
C VAL A 78 6.05 -11.68 5.98
N LEU A 79 5.80 -12.45 7.04
CA LEU A 79 6.27 -12.17 8.41
C LEU A 79 7.34 -13.18 8.87
N ASP A 80 8.02 -13.86 7.94
CA ASP A 80 9.12 -14.81 8.20
C ASP A 80 8.78 -15.92 9.22
N GLY A 81 7.55 -16.43 9.19
CA GLY A 81 7.05 -17.44 10.14
C GLY A 81 6.08 -16.87 11.17
N GLY A 82 6.00 -15.55 11.29
CA GLY A 82 5.15 -14.86 12.26
C GLY A 82 5.88 -14.58 13.57
N VAL A 83 5.23 -13.83 14.48
CA VAL A 83 5.85 -13.24 15.68
C VAL A 83 6.69 -14.21 16.52
N ASN A 84 6.26 -15.47 16.64
CA ASN A 84 6.93 -16.46 17.50
C ASN A 84 8.19 -17.06 16.87
N ASP A 85 8.31 -17.04 15.55
CA ASP A 85 9.40 -17.68 14.79
C ASP A 85 10.27 -16.68 14.02
N ALA A 86 9.84 -15.42 13.92
CA ALA A 86 10.52 -14.37 13.17
C ALA A 86 11.83 -13.93 13.87
N LEU A 87 12.95 -14.05 13.16
CA LEU A 87 14.25 -13.51 13.57
C LEU A 87 14.51 -12.09 13.02
N ASN A 88 13.54 -11.50 12.34
CA ASN A 88 13.66 -10.16 11.76
C ASN A 88 13.39 -9.07 12.82
N LEU A 89 13.79 -7.83 12.51
CA LEU A 89 13.65 -6.68 13.43
C LEU A 89 12.20 -6.21 13.60
N ASP A 90 11.32 -6.49 12.65
CA ASP A 90 9.92 -6.06 12.61
C ASP A 90 8.99 -7.28 12.66
N THR A 91 9.04 -8.01 13.77
CA THR A 91 8.36 -9.30 13.95
C THR A 91 6.84 -9.21 13.80
N HIS A 92 6.26 -8.04 14.10
CA HIS A 92 4.84 -7.74 13.92
C HIS A 92 4.52 -7.15 12.53
N GLY A 93 5.51 -6.89 11.68
CA GLY A 93 5.32 -6.36 10.34
C GLY A 93 4.72 -4.95 10.29
N LYS A 94 4.88 -4.13 11.34
CA LYS A 94 4.31 -2.78 11.39
C LYS A 94 4.97 -1.86 10.36
N GLY A 95 6.25 -2.05 10.10
CA GLY A 95 7.02 -1.36 9.07
C GLY A 95 6.55 -1.68 7.65
N LEU A 96 5.84 -2.80 7.44
CA LEU A 96 5.33 -3.17 6.11
C LEU A 96 4.31 -2.18 5.56
N SER A 97 3.59 -1.43 6.42
CA SER A 97 2.73 -0.34 5.96
C SER A 97 3.55 0.81 5.36
N PHE A 98 4.73 1.12 5.92
CA PHE A 98 5.62 2.13 5.34
C PHE A 98 6.27 1.63 4.06
N TRP A 99 6.62 0.35 3.99
CA TRP A 99 7.06 -0.27 2.74
C TRP A 99 6.00 -0.16 1.64
N MET A 100 4.73 -0.44 1.96
CA MET A 100 3.61 -0.24 1.04
C MET A 100 3.50 1.22 0.58
N LEU A 101 3.66 2.17 1.49
CA LEU A 101 3.57 3.61 1.22
C LEU A 101 4.70 4.15 0.33
N ASP A 102 5.78 3.40 0.13
CA ASP A 102 6.88 3.77 -0.78
C ASP A 102 6.66 3.27 -2.22
N LEU A 103 5.61 2.46 -2.45
CA LEU A 103 5.28 1.93 -3.77
C LEU A 103 5.02 3.09 -4.77
N PRO A 104 5.78 3.19 -5.88
CA PRO A 104 5.62 4.28 -6.84
C PRO A 104 4.31 4.19 -7.63
N ILE A 105 3.55 5.27 -7.72
CA ILE A 105 2.27 5.41 -8.43
C ILE A 105 2.45 6.35 -9.62
N GLU A 106 1.88 5.99 -10.77
CA GLU A 106 1.78 6.90 -11.92
C GLU A 106 0.64 7.89 -11.68
N VAL A 107 0.95 9.17 -11.58
CA VAL A 107 -0.01 10.22 -11.22
C VAL A 107 -0.10 11.25 -12.35
N PRO A 108 -1.30 11.64 -12.82
CA PRO A 108 -1.45 12.76 -13.74
C PRO A 108 -0.81 14.03 -13.18
N GLN A 109 -0.08 14.80 -14.00
CA GLN A 109 0.60 16.03 -13.54
C GLN A 109 -0.33 17.03 -12.85
N THR A 110 -1.59 17.11 -13.28
CA THR A 110 -2.62 17.97 -12.67
C THR A 110 -2.92 17.56 -11.23
N LEU A 111 -3.02 16.26 -10.96
CA LEU A 111 -3.24 15.72 -9.61
C LEU A 111 -1.97 15.85 -8.76
N ALA A 112 -0.80 15.57 -9.32
CA ALA A 112 0.47 15.75 -8.64
C ALA A 112 0.69 17.20 -8.17
N ALA A 113 0.39 18.18 -9.04
CA ALA A 113 0.45 19.60 -8.67
C ALA A 113 -0.52 19.94 -7.53
N ARG A 114 -1.74 19.39 -7.53
CA ARG A 114 -2.72 19.58 -6.45
C ARG A 114 -2.23 19.02 -5.11
N LEU A 115 -1.61 17.85 -5.11
CA LEU A 115 -1.10 17.20 -3.90
C LEU A 115 0.08 17.96 -3.29
N ALA A 116 0.96 18.54 -4.12
CA ALA A 116 2.10 19.33 -3.66
C ALA A 116 1.69 20.61 -2.89
N VAL A 117 0.51 21.18 -3.18
CA VAL A 117 0.01 22.38 -2.48
C VAL A 117 -0.48 22.04 -1.06
N LYS A 118 -0.85 20.79 -0.77
CA LYS A 118 -1.36 20.38 0.55
C LYS A 118 -0.27 20.24 1.63
N GLU A 119 1.02 20.22 1.29
CA GLU A 119 2.12 20.01 2.26
C GLU A 119 2.47 21.24 3.14
N TYR A 120 1.75 22.37 3.01
CA TYR A 120 1.98 23.60 3.79
C TYR A 120 0.75 24.05 4.59
N VAL A 121 0.27 23.26 5.56
CA VAL A 121 -0.51 23.76 6.72
C VAL A 121 -0.17 22.95 7.96
#